data_AF-A0A847BET2-F1
#
_entry.id   AF-A0A847BET2-F1
#
_cell.length_a   1.000
_cell.length_b   1.000
_cell.length_c   1.000
_cell.angle_alpha   90.00
_cell.angle_beta   90.00
_cell.angle_gamma   90.00
#
_symmetry.space_group_name_H-M   'P 1'
#
loop_
_entity.id
_entity.type
_entity.pdbx_description
1 polymer ?
#
loop_
_entity_poly.entity_id
_entity_poly.type
_entity_poly.pdbx_seq_one_letter_code
_entity_poly.pdbx_strand_id
1 'polypeptide(L)' 'VMEGSAASRDYQGGFLTDLMAKDLGLAWELALDCKAAVPMGSQARNLFALHASQGNGGLDFSSIQNLYRDDVES' A
#
# COMPACT_ATOMS: atom_id res chain seq x y z
N VAL A 1 1.85 -14.45 13.39
CA VAL A 1 0.59 -14.06 12.70
C VAL A 1 -0.50 -13.99 13.74
N MET A 2 -1.25 -12.89 13.82
CA MET A 2 -2.31 -12.69 14.82
C MET A 2 -3.62 -13.28 14.28
N GLU A 3 -4.38 -14.03 15.09
CA GLU A 3 -5.70 -14.55 14.70
C GLU A 3 -6.62 -13.38 14.30
N GLY A 4 -7.13 -13.41 13.06
CA GLY A 4 -8.02 -12.38 12.50
C GLY A 4 -7.38 -11.34 11.58
N SER A 5 -6.06 -11.33 11.41
CA SER A 5 -5.39 -10.39 10.47
C SER A 5 -5.65 -10.76 8.99
N ALA A 6 -5.70 -9.78 8.09
CA ALA A 6 -5.88 -10.01 6.64
C ALA A 6 -4.78 -10.94 6.06
N ALA A 7 -3.57 -10.89 6.62
CA ALA A 7 -2.47 -11.79 6.28
C ALA A 7 -2.80 -13.28 6.50
N SER A 8 -3.74 -13.61 7.39
CA SER A 8 -4.20 -14.98 7.65
C SER A 8 -5.18 -15.50 6.60
N ARG A 9 -5.58 -14.67 5.62
CA ARG A 9 -6.55 -14.95 4.56
C ARG A 9 -6.02 -14.56 3.18
N ASP A 10 -4.71 -14.70 2.96
CA ASP A 10 -4.03 -14.27 1.73
C ASP A 10 -4.32 -12.80 1.34
N TYR A 11 -4.50 -11.95 2.35
CA TYR A 11 -4.86 -10.53 2.20
C TYR A 11 -6.18 -10.28 1.46
N GLN A 12 -7.05 -11.28 1.31
CA GLN A 12 -8.35 -11.10 0.68
C GLN A 12 -9.32 -10.37 1.61
N GLY A 13 -10.00 -9.34 1.09
CA GLY A 13 -10.92 -8.49 1.86
C GLY A 13 -10.20 -7.57 2.84
N GLY A 14 -10.91 -6.58 3.40
CA GLY A 14 -10.28 -5.52 4.22
C GLY A 14 -10.29 -4.18 3.50
N PHE A 15 -9.23 -3.38 3.65
CA PHE A 15 -9.09 -2.08 3.01
C PHE A 15 -8.19 -2.21 1.77
N LEU A 16 -8.78 -2.04 0.58
CA LEU A 16 -8.11 -2.36 -0.68
C LEU A 16 -6.88 -1.49 -0.92
N THR A 17 -5.84 -2.08 -1.51
CA THR A 17 -4.63 -1.40 -1.97
C THR A 17 -4.96 -0.22 -2.89
N ASP A 18 -5.93 -0.38 -3.79
CA ASP A 18 -6.37 0.71 -4.69
C ASP A 18 -6.96 1.90 -3.92
N LEU A 19 -7.68 1.63 -2.82
CA LEU A 19 -8.23 2.69 -1.97
C LEU A 19 -7.10 3.41 -1.21
N MET A 20 -6.10 2.68 -0.73
CA MET A 20 -4.91 3.27 -0.11
C MET A 20 -4.13 4.15 -1.10
N ALA A 21 -3.94 3.68 -2.33
CA ALA A 21 -3.29 4.45 -3.39
C ALA A 21 -4.07 5.75 -3.71
N LYS A 22 -5.40 5.68 -3.73
CA LYS A 22 -6.28 6.85 -3.91
C LYS A 22 -6.11 7.86 -2.77
N ASP A 23 -6.19 7.43 -1.52
CA ASP A 23 -6.09 8.32 -0.35
C ASP A 23 -4.71 9.00 -0.28
N LEU A 24 -3.64 8.27 -0.61
CA LEU A 24 -2.28 8.83 -0.72
C LEU A 24 -2.15 9.82 -1.88
N GLY A 25 -2.89 9.62 -2.98
CA GLY A 25 -3.00 10.60 -4.06
C GLY A 25 -3.60 11.91 -3.57
N LEU A 26 -4.74 11.85 -2.88
CA LEU A 26 -5.40 13.02 -2.31
C LEU A 26 -4.54 13.74 -1.27
N ALA A 27 -3.88 12.98 -0.38
CA ALA A 27 -2.98 13.55 0.62
C ALA A 27 -1.76 14.24 -0.02
N TRP A 28 -1.23 13.69 -1.12
CA TRP A 28 -0.13 14.28 -1.87
C TRP A 28 -0.53 15.57 -2.57
N GLU A 29 -1.71 15.59 -3.22
CA GLU A 29 -2.26 16.81 -3.84
C GLU A 29 -2.40 17.94 -2.82
N LEU A 30 -2.98 17.66 -1.64
CA LEU A 30 -3.08 18.63 -0.56
C LEU A 30 -1.72 19.11 -0.05
N ALA A 31 -0.72 18.21 0.02
CA ALA A 31 0.63 18.58 0.43
C ALA A 31 1.29 19.53 -0.59
N LEU A 32 1.06 19.32 -1.88
CA LEU A 32 1.52 20.23 -2.93
C LEU A 32 0.85 21.61 -2.80
N ASP A 33 -0.46 21.65 -2.60
CA ASP A 33 -1.22 22.90 -2.44
C ASP A 33 -0.75 23.70 -1.21
N CYS A 34 -0.47 23.01 -0.11
CA CYS A 34 0.00 23.63 1.13
C CYS A 34 1.52 23.87 1.16
N LYS A 35 2.27 23.48 0.11
CA LYS A 35 3.74 23.50 0.07
C LYS A 35 4.39 22.75 1.25
N ALA A 36 3.75 21.68 1.71
CA ALA A 36 4.22 20.85 2.80
C ALA A 36 5.14 19.73 2.29
N ALA A 37 6.31 19.57 2.91
CA ALA A 37 7.21 18.47 2.58
C ALA A 37 6.73 17.17 3.24
N VAL A 38 6.32 16.18 2.42
CA VAL A 38 5.85 14.86 2.87
C VAL A 38 6.69 13.71 2.28
N PRO A 39 8.00 13.65 2.56
CA PRO A 39 8.91 12.69 1.92
C PRO A 39 8.52 11.22 2.17
N MET A 40 8.00 10.90 3.36
CA MET A 40 7.51 9.54 3.65
C MET A 40 6.20 9.23 2.90
N GLY A 41 5.31 10.21 2.78
CA GLY A 41 4.04 10.06 2.07
C GLY A 41 4.23 9.90 0.56
N SER A 42 5.20 10.60 -0.03
CA SER A 42 5.53 10.44 -1.45
C SER A 42 6.11 9.07 -1.77
N GLN A 43 7.00 8.56 -0.91
CA GLN A 43 7.52 7.20 -1.03
C GLN A 43 6.41 6.16 -0.85
N ALA A 44 5.57 6.31 0.17
CA ALA A 44 4.43 5.43 0.39
C ALA A 44 3.50 5.40 -0.83
N ARG A 45 3.13 6.57 -1.38
CA ARG A 45 2.31 6.68 -2.60
C ARG A 45 2.91 5.89 -3.76
N ASN A 46 4.22 6.03 -3.98
CA ASN A 46 4.90 5.34 -5.07
C ASN A 46 4.92 3.82 -4.87
N LEU A 47 5.15 3.35 -3.63
CA LEU A 47 5.15 1.92 -3.31
C LEU A 47 3.75 1.30 -3.47
N PHE A 48 2.69 1.98 -3.00
CA PHE A 48 1.32 1.51 -3.18
C PHE A 48 0.88 1.54 -4.65
N ALA A 49 1.30 2.54 -5.42
CA ALA A 49 1.05 2.58 -6.87
C ALA A 49 1.76 1.42 -7.60
N LEU A 50 3.02 1.12 -7.24
CA LEU A 50 3.75 -0.03 -7.75
C LEU A 50 3.04 -1.35 -7.40
N HIS A 51 2.67 -1.53 -6.13
CA HIS A 51 1.98 -2.73 -5.66
C HIS A 51 0.65 -2.96 -6.37
N ALA A 52 -0.15 -1.90 -6.53
CA ALA A 52 -1.40 -1.96 -7.31
C ALA A 52 -1.14 -2.34 -8.78
N SER A 53 -0.11 -1.77 -9.40
CA SER A 53 0.25 -2.05 -10.81
C SER A 53 0.69 -3.50 -11.06
N GLN A 54 1.14 -4.21 -10.02
CA GLN A 54 1.49 -5.64 -10.07
C GLN A 54 0.27 -6.55 -9.95
N GLY A 55 -0.96 -6.01 -9.96
CA GLY A 55 -2.20 -6.78 -9.87
C GLY A 55 -2.73 -6.97 -8.45
N ASN A 56 -2.09 -6.37 -7.44
CA ASN A 56 -2.49 -6.50 -6.03
C ASN A 56 -3.52 -5.46 -5.57
N GLY A 57 -4.11 -4.68 -6.49
CA GLY A 57 -5.07 -3.61 -6.17
C GLY A 57 -6.28 -4.06 -5.34
N GLY A 58 -6.77 -5.28 -5.61
CA GLY A 58 -7.91 -5.89 -4.90
C GLY A 58 -7.57 -6.59 -3.59
N LEU A 59 -6.30 -6.64 -3.19
CA LEU A 59 -5.89 -7.16 -1.89
C LEU A 59 -5.94 -6.06 -0.83
N ASP A 60 -6.01 -6.46 0.44
CA ASP A 60 -5.82 -5.56 1.57
C ASP A 60 -4.48 -4.81 1.45
N PHE A 61 -4.45 -3.55 1.86
CA PHE A 61 -3.26 -2.70 1.79
C PHE A 61 -2.05 -3.32 2.50
N SER A 62 -2.26 -4.15 3.53
CA SER A 62 -1.17 -4.85 4.23
C SER A 62 -0.45 -5.88 3.37
N SER A 63 -1.01 -6.26 2.22
CA SER A 63 -0.36 -7.11 1.20
C SER A 63 0.87 -6.46 0.57
N ILE A 64 1.09 -5.16 0.77
CA ILE A 64 2.32 -4.47 0.37
C ILE A 64 3.59 -5.13 0.94
N GLN A 65 3.45 -5.90 2.03
CA GLN A 65 4.52 -6.76 2.54
C GLN A 65 5.10 -7.72 1.49
N ASN A 66 4.31 -8.13 0.50
CA ASN A 66 4.75 -9.02 -0.56
C ASN A 66 5.89 -8.41 -1.39
N LEU A 67 5.99 -7.07 -1.50
CA LEU A 67 7.13 -6.39 -2.13
C LEU A 67 8.48 -6.73 -1.49
N TYR A 68 8.47 -7.17 -0.24
CA TYR A 68 9.67 -7.44 0.56
C TYR A 68 9.82 -8.92 0.93
N ARG A 69 8.91 -9.79 0.48
CA ARG A 69 8.93 -11.23 0.83
C ARG A 69 9.70 -12.10 -0.17
N ASP A 70 10.12 -11.57 -1.31
CA ASP A 70 10.81 -12.33 -2.37
C ASP A 70 12.34 -12.49 -2.16
N ASP A 71 12.79 -12.78 -0.93
CA ASP A 71 14.21 -13.04 -0.61
C ASP A 71 14.43 -13.95 0.63
N VAL A 72 13.50 -14.86 0.95
CA VAL A 72 13.71 -15.85 2.06
C VAL A 72 13.79 -17.30 1.57
N GLU A 73 13.85 -17.53 0.26
CA GLU A 73 14.23 -18.82 -0.32
C GLU A 73 15.26 -18.62 -1.43
N SER A 74 16.55 -18.66 -1.04
CA SER A 74 17.70 -18.95 -1.91
C SER A 74 18.64 -19.90 -1.17
#